data_AF-A0A139NT33-F1
#
_entry.id   AF-A0A139NT33-F1
#
_cell.length_a   1.000
_cell.length_b   1.000
_cell.length_c   1.000
_cell.angle_alpha   90.00
_cell.angle_beta   90.00
_cell.angle_gamma   90.00
#
_symmetry.space_group_name_H-M   'P 1'
#
loop_
_entity.id
_entity.type
_entity.pdbx_description
1 polymer ?
#
loop_
_entity_poly.entity_id
_entity_poly.type
_entity_poly.pdbx_seq_one_letter_code
_entity_poly.pdbx_strand_id
1 'polypeptide(L)'
;MITELAGATVRKGIVSAGELDTSDVAVSSTLADVNRVLGTELSYADVEDVFRRLDFGLSGNAEIFTVSVPRRRWDITIEADLFEEIARIYGYDRLPTTLPKDDGTAGELTATQKLRRQVRTIAEGAGLTEIITYALTTPEKAVEFTAQPSNLTELMWPMTVDRSVLRQNMVSGILDTVAYNVARKNKDLALYEIGKVFEQTGNPKEELPKEINSFAFALTGLVAEKDFQTPAVPVDFFYAKGILEALFTRLGLEVTYRATAELASLHPGRTAVISHGDQVLGFLGQVHPVTAKAYDIPETYVAELNLSAIEEALQPAAPFVEITKFPAVSRDVALLLKAEVTHQEVVDAIQAAGVKRLTAIKLFDVFSGEKLGLGMKSMAYSLTFQNPEDSLTDEEVARYMDKIQASLEEKVGAEVR
;
A
#
# COMPACT_ATOMS: atom_id res chain seq x y z
N MET A 1 10.09 21.44 64.66
CA MET A 1 11.16 20.63 64.05
C MET A 1 12.54 21.28 64.14
N ILE A 2 12.89 22.36 63.41
CA ILE A 2 14.27 22.92 63.43
C ILE A 2 14.69 23.41 64.82
N THR A 3 13.81 24.08 65.57
CA THR A 3 14.06 24.50 66.95
C THR A 3 14.34 23.34 67.90
N GLU A 4 13.62 22.24 67.72
CA GLU A 4 13.71 21.05 68.57
C GLU A 4 14.96 20.23 68.26
N LEU A 5 15.31 20.12 66.98
CA LEU A 5 16.44 19.29 66.52
C LEU A 5 17.79 20.02 66.54
N ALA A 6 17.81 21.36 66.43
CA ALA A 6 19.05 22.13 66.26
C ALA A 6 19.20 23.30 67.25
N GLY A 7 18.33 23.42 68.26
CA GLY A 7 18.38 24.50 69.25
C GLY A 7 18.14 25.90 68.66
N ALA A 8 17.58 25.99 67.45
CA ALA A 8 17.36 27.25 66.75
C ALA A 8 16.21 28.07 67.37
N THR A 9 16.35 29.40 67.38
CA THR A 9 15.30 30.31 67.90
C THR A 9 14.33 30.73 66.79
N VAL A 10 13.03 30.42 66.93
CA VAL A 10 12.00 30.94 66.02
C VAL A 10 11.85 32.44 66.26
N ARG A 11 12.12 33.25 65.22
CA ARG A 11 11.85 34.68 65.25
C ARG A 11 10.35 34.95 65.12
N LYS A 12 9.86 35.97 65.80
CA LYS A 12 8.45 36.36 65.76
C LYS A 12 8.15 37.07 64.43
N GLY A 13 7.05 36.67 63.78
CA GLY A 13 6.57 37.27 62.53
C GLY A 13 6.86 36.41 61.30
N ILE A 14 6.09 36.67 60.24
CA ILE A 14 6.25 36.06 58.92
C ILE A 14 6.50 37.22 57.95
N VAL A 15 7.57 37.14 57.17
CA VAL A 15 7.78 38.05 56.03
C VAL A 15 7.15 37.39 54.82
N SER A 16 6.08 37.98 54.28
CA SER A 16 5.41 37.52 53.05
C SER A 16 5.52 38.58 51.95
N ALA A 17 5.69 38.15 50.70
CA ALA A 17 5.68 39.01 49.52
C ALA A 17 4.84 38.37 48.41
N GLY A 18 4.05 39.18 47.71
CA GLY A 18 3.11 38.73 46.66
C GLY A 18 1.70 38.40 47.18
N GLU A 19 0.78 38.19 46.24
CA GLU A 19 -0.58 37.69 46.48
C GLU A 19 -0.77 36.39 45.69
N LEU A 20 -1.34 35.38 46.34
CA LEU A 20 -1.74 34.13 45.70
C LEU A 20 -3.24 33.96 45.96
N ASP A 21 -4.03 33.88 44.89
CA ASP A 21 -5.44 33.56 45.03
C ASP A 21 -5.60 32.10 45.48
N THR A 22 -6.05 31.94 46.72
CA THR A 22 -6.33 30.64 47.34
C THR A 22 -7.82 30.30 47.33
N SER A 23 -8.66 31.10 46.65
CA SER A 23 -10.10 30.84 46.59
C SER A 23 -10.41 29.58 45.80
N ASP A 24 -11.36 28.79 46.29
CA ASP A 24 -11.79 27.55 45.64
C ASP A 24 -12.40 27.82 44.27
N VAL A 25 -12.16 26.91 43.34
CA VAL A 25 -12.78 26.95 42.01
C VAL A 25 -14.16 26.30 42.12
N ALA A 26 -15.20 27.02 41.73
CA ALA A 26 -16.57 26.50 41.72
C ALA A 26 -16.85 25.77 40.41
N VAL A 27 -17.17 24.48 40.49
CA VAL A 27 -17.58 23.66 39.34
C VAL A 27 -18.94 23.04 39.64
N SER A 28 -19.90 23.22 38.73
CA SER A 28 -21.29 22.77 38.94
C SER A 28 -21.65 21.61 38.01
N SER A 29 -22.56 20.75 38.47
CA SER A 29 -23.07 19.60 37.72
C SER A 29 -24.45 19.16 38.26
N THR A 30 -25.05 18.13 37.65
CA THR A 30 -26.32 17.52 38.05
C THR A 30 -26.16 16.03 38.31
N LEU A 31 -26.96 15.45 39.22
CA LEU A 31 -26.92 14.00 39.44
C LEU A 31 -27.35 13.22 38.18
N ALA A 32 -28.26 13.81 37.40
CA ALA A 32 -28.70 13.24 36.13
C ALA A 32 -27.53 13.09 35.15
N ASP A 33 -26.66 14.09 35.06
CA ASP A 33 -25.49 14.03 34.19
C ASP A 33 -24.42 13.08 34.70
N VAL A 34 -24.17 13.03 36.03
CA VAL A 34 -23.29 12.03 36.65
C VAL A 34 -23.73 10.62 36.25
N ASN A 35 -25.01 10.29 36.45
CA ASN A 35 -25.53 8.96 36.16
C ASN A 35 -25.60 8.67 34.66
N ARG A 36 -25.90 9.67 33.83
CA ARG A 36 -25.91 9.53 32.37
C ARG A 36 -24.52 9.25 31.82
N VAL A 37 -23.49 9.93 32.31
CA VAL A 37 -22.10 9.77 31.84
C VAL A 37 -21.47 8.50 32.40
N LEU A 38 -21.64 8.22 33.68
CA LEU A 38 -21.06 7.03 34.32
C LEU A 38 -21.87 5.75 34.05
N GLY A 39 -23.09 5.87 33.52
CA GLY A 39 -24.00 4.75 33.32
C GLY A 39 -24.49 4.14 34.62
N THR A 40 -24.47 4.89 35.72
CA THR A 40 -24.77 4.43 37.07
C THR A 40 -26.16 4.84 37.54
N GLU A 41 -26.57 4.33 38.70
CA GLU A 41 -27.75 4.76 39.45
C GLU A 41 -27.33 5.29 40.84
N LEU A 42 -26.27 6.12 40.89
CA LEU A 42 -25.81 6.75 42.12
C LEU A 42 -26.89 7.67 42.68
N SER A 43 -27.02 7.68 44.00
CA SER A 43 -27.81 8.67 44.71
C SER A 43 -26.98 9.94 44.95
N TYR A 44 -27.65 11.06 45.26
CA TYR A 44 -26.93 12.29 45.64
C TYR A 44 -26.06 12.09 46.89
N ALA A 45 -26.49 11.22 47.82
CA ALA A 45 -25.71 10.89 49.01
C ALA A 45 -24.39 10.17 48.68
N ASP A 46 -24.34 9.38 47.61
CA ASP A 46 -23.09 8.74 47.15
C ASP A 46 -22.10 9.80 46.62
N VAL A 47 -22.62 10.81 45.91
CA VAL A 47 -21.83 11.95 45.42
C VAL A 47 -21.33 12.83 46.58
N GLU A 48 -22.17 13.06 47.60
CA GLU A 48 -21.77 13.75 48.83
C GLU A 48 -20.65 12.99 49.56
N ASP A 49 -20.74 11.66 49.66
CA ASP A 49 -19.70 10.84 50.30
C ASP A 49 -18.36 10.93 49.56
N VAL A 50 -18.39 10.89 48.23
CA VAL A 50 -17.20 11.07 47.38
C VAL A 50 -16.50 12.39 47.71
N PHE A 51 -17.21 13.52 47.59
CA PHE A 51 -16.58 14.83 47.74
C PHE A 51 -16.19 15.12 49.19
N ARG A 52 -16.92 14.58 50.17
CA ARG A 52 -16.53 14.57 51.58
C ARG A 52 -15.22 13.83 51.80
N ARG A 53 -15.02 12.66 51.18
CA ARG A 53 -13.76 11.88 51.26
C ARG A 53 -12.59 12.58 50.58
N LEU A 54 -12.86 13.40 49.57
CA LEU A 54 -11.87 14.24 48.87
C LEU A 54 -11.57 15.57 49.58
N ASP A 55 -12.33 15.90 50.62
CA ASP A 55 -12.27 17.18 51.34
C ASP A 55 -12.55 18.38 50.41
N PHE A 56 -13.60 18.27 49.60
CA PHE A 56 -14.12 19.35 48.75
C PHE A 56 -15.42 19.88 49.34
N GLY A 57 -15.64 21.19 49.22
CA GLY A 57 -16.94 21.77 49.57
C GLY A 57 -18.00 21.33 48.56
N LEU A 58 -19.22 21.06 49.01
CA LEU A 58 -20.34 20.73 48.14
C LEU A 58 -21.57 21.50 48.62
N SER A 59 -22.29 22.13 47.69
CA SER A 59 -23.51 22.89 47.94
C SER A 59 -24.56 22.59 46.87
N GLY A 60 -25.85 22.73 47.20
CA GLY A 60 -26.94 22.44 46.27
C GLY A 60 -27.66 21.12 46.56
N ASN A 61 -28.19 20.48 45.52
CA ASN A 61 -28.99 19.26 45.60
C ASN A 61 -28.81 18.39 44.33
N ALA A 62 -29.62 17.33 44.20
CA ALA A 62 -29.55 16.41 43.06
C ALA A 62 -29.84 17.06 41.69
N GLU A 63 -30.65 18.12 41.64
CA GLU A 63 -30.95 18.85 40.40
C GLU A 63 -29.75 19.66 39.94
N ILE A 64 -29.11 20.40 40.87
CA ILE A 64 -27.89 21.15 40.62
C ILE A 64 -27.06 21.18 41.91
N PHE A 65 -25.79 20.79 41.80
CA PHE A 65 -24.81 20.95 42.87
C PHE A 65 -23.56 21.67 42.37
N THR A 66 -22.87 22.34 43.29
CA THR A 66 -21.63 23.07 43.05
C THR A 66 -20.57 22.57 44.02
N VAL A 67 -19.48 22.08 43.43
CA VAL A 67 -18.27 21.63 44.13
C VAL A 67 -17.32 22.81 44.26
N SER A 68 -16.96 23.15 45.48
CA SER A 68 -15.86 24.07 45.80
C SER A 68 -14.56 23.28 45.80
N VAL A 69 -13.86 23.35 44.68
CA VAL A 69 -12.62 22.63 44.42
C VAL A 69 -11.45 23.41 45.05
N PRO A 70 -10.74 22.81 46.02
CA PRO A 70 -9.57 23.44 46.62
C PRO A 70 -8.49 23.70 45.58
N ARG A 71 -7.82 24.88 45.65
CA ARG A 71 -6.73 25.25 44.73
C ARG A 71 -5.57 24.26 44.63
N ARG A 72 -5.41 23.34 45.60
CA ARG A 72 -4.47 22.22 45.52
C ARG A 72 -4.78 21.22 44.39
N ARG A 73 -6.00 21.24 43.84
CA ARG A 73 -6.47 20.41 42.71
C ARG A 73 -6.66 21.29 41.49
N TRP A 74 -5.54 21.57 40.84
CA TRP A 74 -5.41 22.42 39.66
C TRP A 74 -5.91 21.75 38.38
N ASP A 75 -6.17 20.44 38.46
CA ASP A 75 -6.69 19.57 37.40
C ASP A 75 -8.21 19.67 37.23
N ILE A 76 -8.95 20.20 38.22
CA ILE A 76 -10.41 20.21 38.21
C ILE A 76 -10.93 21.62 37.89
N THR A 77 -11.46 21.77 36.69
CA THR A 77 -11.95 23.06 36.14
C THR A 77 -13.28 22.95 35.41
N ILE A 78 -13.67 21.74 34.98
CA ILE A 78 -14.89 21.47 34.23
C ILE A 78 -15.68 20.34 34.87
N GLU A 79 -16.95 20.22 34.48
CA GLU A 79 -17.87 19.20 34.98
C GLU A 79 -17.34 17.76 34.78
N ALA A 80 -16.66 17.49 33.65
CA ALA A 80 -16.09 16.17 33.37
C ALA A 80 -15.07 15.70 34.42
N ASP A 81 -14.32 16.64 35.02
CA ASP A 81 -13.33 16.35 36.06
C ASP A 81 -14.02 15.89 37.36
N LEU A 82 -15.24 16.38 37.61
CA LEU A 82 -16.06 15.92 38.73
C LEU A 82 -16.53 14.48 38.51
N PHE A 83 -16.91 14.13 37.28
CA PHE A 83 -17.30 12.76 36.95
C PHE A 83 -16.15 11.78 37.15
N GLU A 84 -14.94 12.16 36.74
CA GLU A 84 -13.74 11.36 36.97
C GLU A 84 -13.53 11.11 38.47
N GLU A 85 -13.63 12.14 39.31
CA GLU A 85 -13.44 12.02 40.76
C GLU A 85 -14.52 11.13 41.42
N ILE A 86 -15.78 11.28 40.98
CA ILE A 86 -16.89 10.41 41.42
C ILE A 86 -16.61 8.96 41.02
N ALA A 87 -16.28 8.71 39.76
CA ALA A 87 -16.01 7.37 39.27
C ALA A 87 -14.79 6.75 39.96
N ARG A 88 -13.71 7.51 40.18
CA ARG A 88 -12.47 7.03 40.78
C ARG A 88 -12.64 6.64 42.24
N ILE A 89 -13.41 7.43 43.01
CA ILE A 89 -13.66 7.17 44.44
C ILE A 89 -14.76 6.14 44.67
N TYR A 90 -15.77 6.11 43.79
CA TYR A 90 -16.77 5.03 43.74
C TYR A 90 -16.11 3.69 43.37
N GLY A 91 -15.14 3.73 42.47
CA GLY A 91 -14.34 2.61 41.99
C GLY A 91 -14.77 2.17 40.59
N TYR A 92 -13.83 2.19 39.63
CA TYR A 92 -14.12 1.83 38.23
C TYR A 92 -14.63 0.39 38.08
N ASP A 93 -14.18 -0.54 38.92
CA ASP A 93 -14.64 -1.93 38.91
C ASP A 93 -16.12 -2.09 39.25
N ARG A 94 -16.75 -1.06 39.81
CA ARG A 94 -18.19 -1.04 40.14
C ARG A 94 -19.05 -0.41 39.06
N LEU A 95 -18.44 0.19 38.03
CA LEU A 95 -19.20 0.75 36.91
C LEU A 95 -19.77 -0.39 36.06
N PRO A 96 -21.04 -0.31 35.66
CA PRO A 96 -21.66 -1.38 34.90
C PRO A 96 -21.06 -1.48 33.50
N THR A 97 -20.73 -2.70 33.07
CA THR A 97 -20.34 -2.98 31.69
C THR A 97 -21.59 -3.09 30.83
N THR A 98 -21.85 -2.09 30.00
CA THR A 98 -23.00 -2.08 29.08
C THR A 98 -22.53 -1.97 27.64
N LEU A 99 -23.27 -2.59 26.71
CA LEU A 99 -23.03 -2.38 25.29
C LEU A 99 -23.58 -1.00 24.90
N PRO A 100 -22.83 -0.19 24.14
CA PRO A 100 -23.37 1.03 23.56
C PRO A 100 -24.64 0.73 22.77
N LYS A 101 -25.70 1.49 23.01
CA LYS A 101 -26.88 1.48 22.15
C LYS A 101 -26.56 2.37 20.96
N ASP A 102 -26.37 1.75 19.80
CA ASP A 102 -26.19 2.45 18.54
C ASP A 102 -27.38 2.14 17.64
N ASP A 103 -27.95 3.18 17.02
CA ASP A 103 -28.96 3.04 15.97
C ASP A 103 -28.21 2.64 14.69
N GLY A 104 -27.85 1.36 14.63
CA GLY A 104 -26.74 0.84 13.83
C GLY A 104 -26.67 1.34 12.38
N THR A 105 -25.52 1.89 12.02
CA THR A 105 -25.13 2.10 10.61
C THR A 105 -24.35 0.87 10.15
N ALA A 106 -24.71 0.28 9.00
CA ALA A 106 -23.96 -0.84 8.44
C ALA A 106 -22.58 -0.36 7.97
N GLY A 107 -21.53 -0.78 8.67
CA GLY A 107 -20.15 -0.50 8.25
C GLY A 107 -19.79 -1.28 6.99
N GLU A 108 -19.24 -0.60 5.99
CA GLU A 108 -18.71 -1.22 4.78
C GLU A 108 -17.21 -0.93 4.61
N LEU A 109 -16.53 -1.82 3.89
CA LEU A 109 -15.15 -1.56 3.50
C LEU A 109 -15.11 -0.49 2.40
N THR A 110 -14.22 0.48 2.55
CA THR A 110 -13.94 1.45 1.48
C THR A 110 -13.33 0.74 0.26
N ALA A 111 -13.40 1.38 -0.91
CA ALA A 111 -12.78 0.86 -2.13
C ALA A 111 -11.28 0.57 -1.92
N THR A 112 -10.54 1.50 -1.32
CA THR A 112 -9.14 1.32 -0.92
C THR A 112 -8.92 0.09 -0.03
N GLN A 113 -9.78 -0.15 0.97
CA GLN A 113 -9.66 -1.30 1.86
C GLN A 113 -9.91 -2.62 1.13
N LYS A 114 -10.90 -2.66 0.23
CA LYS A 114 -11.18 -3.82 -0.64
C LYS A 114 -10.00 -4.12 -1.55
N LEU A 115 -9.49 -3.09 -2.24
CA LEU A 115 -8.33 -3.20 -3.14
C LEU A 115 -7.10 -3.75 -2.43
N ARG A 116 -6.72 -3.17 -1.28
CA ARG A 116 -5.54 -3.63 -0.51
C ARG A 116 -5.66 -5.09 -0.09
N ARG A 117 -6.86 -5.53 0.34
CA ARG A 117 -7.09 -6.94 0.71
C ARG A 117 -7.00 -7.86 -0.50
N GLN A 118 -7.54 -7.44 -1.64
CA GLN A 118 -7.48 -8.21 -2.89
C GLN A 118 -6.04 -8.35 -3.39
N VAL A 119 -5.28 -7.25 -3.46
CA VAL A 119 -3.86 -7.25 -3.83
C VAL A 119 -3.04 -8.15 -2.91
N ARG A 120 -3.26 -8.04 -1.59
CA ARG A 120 -2.62 -8.93 -0.59
C ARG A 120 -2.87 -10.41 -0.91
N THR A 121 -4.14 -10.77 -1.11
CA THR A 121 -4.55 -12.15 -1.38
C THR A 121 -3.89 -12.70 -2.66
N ILE A 122 -3.79 -11.86 -3.70
CA ILE A 122 -3.17 -12.26 -4.97
C ILE A 122 -1.66 -12.42 -4.81
N ALA A 123 -1.00 -11.48 -4.12
CA ALA A 123 0.45 -11.55 -3.88
C ALA A 123 0.84 -12.79 -3.07
N GLU A 124 0.11 -13.08 -1.99
CA GLU A 124 0.34 -14.29 -1.18
C GLU A 124 0.04 -15.57 -1.97
N GLY A 125 -1.03 -15.56 -2.78
CA GLY A 125 -1.36 -16.66 -3.68
C GLY A 125 -0.31 -16.91 -4.77
N ALA A 126 0.49 -15.89 -5.11
CA ALA A 126 1.63 -15.99 -6.03
C ALA A 126 2.95 -16.34 -5.32
N GLY A 127 2.93 -16.59 -4.01
CA GLY A 127 4.09 -17.04 -3.23
C GLY A 127 4.93 -15.92 -2.61
N LEU A 128 4.45 -14.67 -2.63
CA LEU A 128 5.16 -13.55 -2.00
C LEU A 128 4.82 -13.47 -0.50
N THR A 129 5.77 -13.02 0.30
CA THR A 129 5.64 -12.83 1.76
C THR A 129 5.59 -11.34 2.12
N GLU A 130 4.59 -10.93 2.93
CA GLU A 130 4.46 -9.52 3.35
C GLU A 130 5.57 -9.17 4.34
N ILE A 131 6.18 -8.00 4.13
CA ILE A 131 7.08 -7.35 5.09
C ILE A 131 6.56 -5.96 5.41
N ILE A 132 7.04 -5.38 6.51
CA ILE A 132 6.76 -3.99 6.88
C ILE A 132 8.09 -3.32 7.15
N THR A 133 8.47 -2.39 6.30
CA THR A 133 9.72 -1.64 6.42
C THR A 133 9.46 -0.25 7.02
N TYR A 134 10.53 0.44 7.41
CA TYR A 134 10.40 1.79 7.95
C TYR A 134 10.03 2.78 6.84
N ALA A 135 9.09 3.67 7.15
CA ALA A 135 8.74 4.78 6.25
C ALA A 135 9.86 5.85 6.17
N LEU A 136 10.71 5.92 7.21
CA LEU A 136 11.86 6.81 7.27
C LEU A 136 13.13 6.10 6.81
N THR A 137 13.91 6.76 5.96
CA THR A 137 15.17 6.26 5.38
C THR A 137 16.18 7.40 5.22
N THR A 138 17.27 7.17 4.49
CA THR A 138 18.28 8.17 4.11
C THR A 138 17.82 8.98 2.89
N PRO A 139 18.25 10.25 2.75
CA PRO A 139 17.95 11.11 1.59
C PRO A 139 18.16 10.43 0.23
N GLU A 140 19.26 9.69 0.08
CA GLU A 140 19.65 9.05 -1.17
C GLU A 140 18.67 7.93 -1.55
N LYS A 141 18.44 7.01 -0.61
CA LYS A 141 17.50 5.89 -0.79
C LYS A 141 16.05 6.33 -0.98
N ALA A 142 15.66 7.47 -0.41
CA ALA A 142 14.29 7.97 -0.52
C ALA A 142 13.87 8.26 -1.96
N VAL A 143 14.82 8.63 -2.83
CA VAL A 143 14.58 9.04 -4.22
C VAL A 143 15.14 8.06 -5.27
N GLU A 144 15.92 7.05 -4.84
CA GLU A 144 16.72 6.19 -5.71
C GLU A 144 15.93 5.45 -6.81
N PHE A 145 14.69 5.05 -6.53
CA PHE A 145 13.81 4.33 -7.47
C PHE A 145 12.64 5.20 -7.96
N THR A 146 12.78 6.52 -7.88
CA THR A 146 11.75 7.48 -8.29
C THR A 146 12.21 8.22 -9.54
N ALA A 147 11.45 8.13 -10.64
CA ALA A 147 11.83 8.76 -11.91
C ALA A 147 11.86 10.29 -11.84
N GLN A 148 10.94 10.87 -11.07
CA GLN A 148 10.82 12.32 -10.86
C GLN A 148 10.70 12.57 -9.35
N PRO A 149 11.82 12.64 -8.62
CA PRO A 149 11.77 12.85 -7.17
C PRO A 149 11.21 14.23 -6.83
N SER A 150 10.34 14.24 -5.83
CA SER A 150 9.76 15.44 -5.24
C SER A 150 10.64 15.96 -4.09
N ASN A 151 10.24 17.03 -3.40
CA ASN A 151 11.02 17.56 -2.27
C ASN A 151 11.11 16.53 -1.13
N LEU A 152 12.22 16.50 -0.40
CA LEU A 152 12.36 15.62 0.76
C LEU A 152 11.56 16.16 1.94
N THR A 153 10.78 15.29 2.57
CA THR A 153 10.14 15.60 3.86
C THR A 153 11.02 15.04 4.97
N GLU A 154 11.74 15.94 5.64
CA GLU A 154 12.73 15.60 6.67
C GLU A 154 12.13 15.66 8.08
N LEU A 155 12.54 14.73 8.94
CA LEU A 155 12.25 14.76 10.36
C LEU A 155 13.21 15.73 11.05
N MET A 156 12.70 16.68 11.84
CA MET A 156 13.52 17.71 12.47
C MET A 156 14.52 17.15 13.50
N TRP A 157 14.13 16.12 14.24
CA TRP A 157 14.94 15.49 15.29
C TRP A 157 14.90 13.97 15.16
N PRO A 158 15.55 13.39 14.14
CA PRO A 158 15.53 11.95 13.94
C PRO A 158 16.38 11.25 15.00
N MET A 159 15.96 10.06 15.43
CA MET A 159 16.75 9.24 16.35
C MET A 159 18.10 8.83 15.73
N THR A 160 18.16 8.67 14.40
CA THR A 160 19.35 8.30 13.64
C THR A 160 19.34 8.98 12.27
N VAL A 161 20.52 9.30 11.72
CA VAL A 161 20.65 9.87 10.36
C VAL A 161 20.14 8.93 9.26
N ASP A 162 20.19 7.61 9.50
CA ASP A 162 19.68 6.58 8.58
C ASP A 162 18.15 6.60 8.44
N ARG A 163 17.45 7.40 9.25
CA ARG A 163 15.99 7.52 9.30
C ARG A 163 15.58 8.98 9.42
N SER A 164 16.14 9.81 8.56
CA SER A 164 15.97 11.26 8.59
C SER A 164 14.88 11.78 7.65
N VAL A 165 14.50 11.04 6.61
CA VAL A 165 13.52 11.51 5.61
C VAL A 165 12.46 10.47 5.29
N LEU A 166 11.27 10.91 4.90
CA LEU A 166 10.22 10.04 4.39
C LEU A 166 10.58 9.47 3.01
N ARG A 167 10.29 8.18 2.81
CA ARG A 167 10.52 7.47 1.55
C ARG A 167 9.58 7.95 0.43
N GLN A 168 10.11 8.13 -0.79
CA GLN A 168 9.31 8.36 -2.00
C GLN A 168 9.18 7.13 -2.89
N ASN A 169 9.76 6.01 -2.46
CA ASN A 169 9.62 4.69 -3.08
C ASN A 169 9.60 3.63 -1.97
N MET A 170 9.03 2.47 -2.29
CA MET A 170 8.99 1.32 -1.38
C MET A 170 10.22 0.42 -1.57
N VAL A 171 10.75 0.38 -2.79
CA VAL A 171 11.79 -0.56 -3.23
C VAL A 171 13.03 -0.53 -2.33
N SER A 172 13.55 0.65 -1.98
CA SER A 172 14.77 0.77 -1.17
C SER A 172 14.66 0.04 0.17
N GLY A 173 13.52 0.16 0.86
CA GLY A 173 13.29 -0.54 2.13
C GLY A 173 13.18 -2.06 1.97
N ILE A 174 12.57 -2.51 0.88
CA ILE A 174 12.50 -3.94 0.55
C ILE A 174 13.91 -4.48 0.25
N LEU A 175 14.73 -3.74 -0.50
CA LEU A 175 16.10 -4.15 -0.80
C LEU A 175 16.99 -4.24 0.44
N ASP A 176 16.82 -3.34 1.43
CA ASP A 176 17.49 -3.46 2.73
C ASP A 176 17.12 -4.76 3.45
N THR A 177 15.86 -5.19 3.31
CA THR A 177 15.38 -6.46 3.88
C THR A 177 15.94 -7.67 3.12
N VAL A 178 16.08 -7.57 1.79
CA VAL A 178 16.76 -8.57 0.97
C VAL A 178 18.23 -8.69 1.42
N ALA A 179 18.96 -7.58 1.52
CA ALA A 179 20.35 -7.54 1.98
C ALA A 179 20.51 -8.18 3.37
N TYR A 180 19.62 -7.84 4.31
CA TYR A 180 19.61 -8.41 5.66
C TYR A 180 19.49 -9.94 5.66
N ASN A 181 18.66 -10.49 4.79
CA ASN A 181 18.46 -11.94 4.67
C ASN A 181 19.59 -12.64 3.92
N VAL A 182 20.10 -12.04 2.85
CA VAL A 182 21.25 -12.54 2.08
C VAL A 182 22.49 -12.63 2.97
N ALA A 183 22.73 -11.63 3.84
CA ALA A 183 23.79 -11.66 4.83
C ALA A 183 23.67 -12.86 5.81
N ARG A 184 22.45 -13.38 5.99
CA ARG A 184 22.12 -14.56 6.81
C ARG A 184 21.97 -15.85 6.00
N LYS A 185 22.45 -15.85 4.76
CA LYS A 185 22.46 -17.00 3.84
C LYS A 185 21.09 -17.40 3.29
N ASN A 186 20.06 -16.58 3.47
CA ASN A 186 18.76 -16.74 2.82
C ASN A 186 18.78 -15.97 1.50
N LYS A 187 18.89 -16.69 0.38
CA LYS A 187 19.08 -16.08 -0.96
C LYS A 187 17.84 -16.13 -1.85
N ASP A 188 16.94 -17.08 -1.60
CA ASP A 188 15.73 -17.29 -2.37
C ASP A 188 14.59 -16.59 -1.63
N LEU A 189 14.23 -15.40 -2.11
CA LEU A 189 13.31 -14.50 -1.42
C LEU A 189 12.29 -13.93 -2.38
N ALA A 190 11.02 -13.98 -1.97
CA ALA A 190 9.90 -13.32 -2.63
C ALA A 190 9.18 -12.44 -1.62
N LEU A 191 9.50 -11.15 -1.58
CA LEU A 191 9.03 -10.21 -0.57
C LEU A 191 8.13 -9.15 -1.19
N TYR A 192 7.08 -8.73 -0.49
CA TYR A 192 6.27 -7.60 -0.91
C TYR A 192 5.87 -6.72 0.28
N GLU A 193 5.50 -5.48 0.00
CA GLU A 193 4.94 -4.55 0.98
C GLU A 193 3.79 -3.76 0.37
N ILE A 194 2.73 -3.56 1.15
CA ILE A 194 1.65 -2.59 0.85
C ILE A 194 1.74 -1.46 1.86
N GLY A 195 2.15 -0.29 1.42
CA GLY A 195 2.38 0.85 2.29
C GLY A 195 2.09 2.19 1.63
N LYS A 196 2.62 3.25 2.22
CA LYS A 196 2.55 4.59 1.67
C LYS A 196 3.94 5.07 1.26
N VAL A 197 3.97 5.84 0.17
CA VAL A 197 5.06 6.71 -0.22
C VAL A 197 4.59 8.17 -0.12
N PHE A 198 5.54 9.08 0.06
CA PHE A 198 5.25 10.47 0.37
C PHE A 198 5.77 11.38 -0.73
N GLU A 199 4.88 12.03 -1.45
CA GLU A 199 5.20 12.98 -2.51
C GLU A 199 5.01 14.41 -1.98
N GLN A 200 6.04 15.25 -2.08
CA GLN A 200 6.01 16.62 -1.59
C GLN A 200 6.30 17.60 -2.73
N THR A 201 5.24 18.11 -3.34
CA THR A 201 5.32 19.08 -4.44
C THR A 201 5.43 20.52 -3.95
N GLY A 202 4.99 20.80 -2.73
CA GLY A 202 5.00 22.13 -2.10
C GLY A 202 6.19 22.36 -1.17
N ASN A 203 6.05 23.32 -0.26
CA ASN A 203 7.05 23.62 0.75
C ASN A 203 6.96 22.62 1.92
N PRO A 204 7.97 21.74 2.16
CA PRO A 204 7.92 20.73 3.21
C PRO A 204 7.75 21.27 4.64
N LYS A 205 8.00 22.57 4.87
CA LYS A 205 7.84 23.21 6.19
C LYS A 205 6.43 23.73 6.46
N GLU A 206 5.63 23.90 5.43
CA GLU A 206 4.32 24.55 5.51
C GLU A 206 3.19 23.62 5.07
N GLU A 207 3.49 22.66 4.18
CA GLU A 207 2.52 21.78 3.55
C GLU A 207 2.77 20.32 3.89
N LEU A 208 1.69 19.56 4.10
CA LEU A 208 1.77 18.12 4.29
C LEU A 208 2.08 17.42 2.96
N PRO A 209 2.92 16.36 2.96
CA PRO A 209 3.13 15.57 1.76
C PRO A 209 1.85 14.83 1.37
N LYS A 210 1.68 14.61 0.07
CA LYS A 210 0.64 13.72 -0.45
C LYS A 210 1.04 12.28 -0.17
N GLU A 211 0.16 11.56 0.54
CA GLU A 211 0.34 10.14 0.83
C GLU A 211 -0.26 9.29 -0.29
N ILE A 212 0.58 8.51 -0.96
CA ILE A 212 0.18 7.64 -2.07
C ILE A 212 0.24 6.19 -1.60
N ASN A 213 -0.86 5.44 -1.73
CA ASN A 213 -0.84 4.02 -1.45
C ASN A 213 -0.04 3.30 -2.55
N SER A 214 0.94 2.49 -2.15
CA SER A 214 1.85 1.80 -3.05
C SER A 214 1.94 0.31 -2.70
N PHE A 215 2.11 -0.51 -3.72
CA PHE A 215 2.45 -1.93 -3.62
C PHE A 215 3.79 -2.14 -4.31
N ALA A 216 4.72 -2.77 -3.64
CA ALA A 216 5.99 -3.12 -4.25
C ALA A 216 6.43 -4.52 -3.84
N PHE A 217 7.25 -5.14 -4.69
CA PHE A 217 7.89 -6.41 -4.37
C PHE A 217 9.34 -6.46 -4.83
N ALA A 218 10.08 -7.40 -4.25
CA ALA A 218 11.39 -7.83 -4.70
C ALA A 218 11.48 -9.35 -4.73
N LEU A 219 12.05 -9.88 -5.81
CA LEU A 219 12.28 -11.30 -6.04
C LEU A 219 13.76 -11.54 -6.30
N THR A 220 14.37 -12.50 -5.61
CA THR A 220 15.77 -12.88 -5.85
C THR A 220 16.00 -14.37 -5.61
N GLY A 221 17.06 -14.91 -6.21
CA GLY A 221 17.44 -16.31 -6.11
C GLY A 221 16.66 -17.22 -7.05
N LEU A 222 16.22 -18.36 -6.54
CA LEU A 222 15.51 -19.41 -7.25
C LEU A 222 14.01 -19.35 -6.97
N VAL A 223 13.22 -19.49 -8.04
CA VAL A 223 11.78 -19.73 -7.96
C VAL A 223 11.50 -21.18 -7.53
N ALA A 224 12.29 -22.10 -8.10
CA ALA A 224 12.21 -23.51 -7.80
C ALA A 224 13.61 -24.04 -7.56
N GLU A 225 13.81 -24.71 -6.44
CA GLU A 225 15.04 -25.43 -6.17
C GLU A 225 15.20 -26.62 -7.13
N LYS A 226 16.45 -27.07 -7.27
CA LYS A 226 16.72 -28.32 -7.99
C LYS A 226 16.11 -29.47 -7.21
N ASP A 227 15.31 -30.28 -7.90
CA ASP A 227 14.82 -31.55 -7.37
C ASP A 227 15.35 -32.74 -8.21
N PHE A 228 14.99 -33.97 -7.86
CA PHE A 228 15.43 -35.18 -8.55
C PHE A 228 14.98 -35.26 -10.01
N GLN A 229 13.89 -34.55 -10.38
CA GLN A 229 13.33 -34.51 -11.74
C GLN A 229 13.51 -33.17 -12.46
N THR A 230 13.63 -32.06 -11.74
CA THR A 230 13.59 -30.72 -12.32
C THR A 230 14.86 -29.92 -12.01
N PRO A 231 15.43 -29.21 -12.99
CA PRO A 231 16.52 -28.28 -12.73
C PRO A 231 16.03 -27.11 -11.86
N ALA A 232 16.97 -26.47 -11.16
CA ALA A 232 16.69 -25.21 -10.47
C ALA A 232 16.30 -24.14 -11.49
N VAL A 233 15.31 -23.32 -11.16
CA VAL A 233 14.82 -22.23 -12.00
C VAL A 233 15.10 -20.90 -11.30
N PRO A 234 16.03 -20.07 -11.81
CA PRO A 234 16.25 -18.74 -11.25
C PRO A 234 15.07 -17.81 -11.54
N VAL A 235 14.87 -16.82 -10.68
CA VAL A 235 13.96 -15.71 -10.98
C VAL A 235 14.50 -14.97 -12.21
N ASP A 236 13.59 -14.61 -13.13
CA ASP A 236 13.87 -13.73 -14.24
C ASP A 236 12.81 -12.61 -14.36
N PHE A 237 13.00 -11.74 -15.36
CA PHE A 237 12.08 -10.63 -15.63
C PHE A 237 10.67 -11.12 -15.94
N PHE A 238 10.53 -12.23 -16.67
CA PHE A 238 9.23 -12.74 -17.11
C PHE A 238 8.45 -13.41 -15.99
N TYR A 239 9.13 -14.01 -15.01
CA TYR A 239 8.53 -14.50 -13.79
C TYR A 239 7.93 -13.36 -12.97
N ALA A 240 8.69 -12.28 -12.77
CA ALA A 240 8.21 -11.08 -12.10
C ALA A 240 7.05 -10.41 -12.86
N LYS A 241 7.12 -10.37 -14.19
CA LYS A 241 6.02 -9.91 -15.06
C LYS A 241 4.77 -10.78 -14.90
N GLY A 242 4.91 -12.10 -14.83
CA GLY A 242 3.79 -13.03 -14.65
C GLY A 242 3.01 -12.81 -13.35
N ILE A 243 3.69 -12.46 -12.26
CA ILE A 243 3.05 -12.09 -10.99
C ILE A 243 2.18 -10.83 -11.17
N LEU A 244 2.71 -9.81 -11.85
CA LEU A 244 1.98 -8.58 -12.13
C LEU A 244 0.80 -8.81 -13.09
N GLU A 245 1.00 -9.62 -14.14
CA GLU A 245 -0.08 -9.99 -15.06
C GLU A 245 -1.21 -10.74 -14.34
N ALA A 246 -0.87 -11.65 -13.42
CA ALA A 246 -1.87 -12.33 -12.58
C ALA A 246 -2.63 -11.34 -11.69
N LEU A 247 -1.93 -10.35 -11.11
CA LEU A 247 -2.52 -9.27 -10.32
C LEU A 247 -3.50 -8.45 -11.16
N PHE A 248 -3.05 -7.90 -12.29
CA PHE A 248 -3.90 -7.07 -13.14
C PHE A 248 -5.09 -7.83 -13.73
N THR A 249 -4.89 -9.10 -14.13
CA THR A 249 -5.98 -9.97 -14.62
C THR A 249 -7.05 -10.16 -13.54
N ARG A 250 -6.65 -10.40 -12.29
CA ARG A 250 -7.59 -10.57 -11.16
C ARG A 250 -8.29 -9.27 -10.76
N LEU A 251 -7.66 -8.13 -11.02
CA LEU A 251 -8.26 -6.80 -10.87
C LEU A 251 -9.15 -6.41 -12.06
N GLY A 252 -9.11 -7.15 -13.17
CA GLY A 252 -9.82 -6.80 -14.39
C GLY A 252 -9.26 -5.56 -15.07
N LEU A 253 -7.96 -5.29 -14.91
CA LEU A 253 -7.30 -4.11 -15.46
C LEU A 253 -6.37 -4.53 -16.60
N GLU A 254 -6.55 -3.93 -17.78
CA GLU A 254 -5.64 -4.13 -18.92
C GLU A 254 -4.46 -3.16 -18.81
N VAL A 255 -3.23 -3.66 -18.96
CA VAL A 255 -2.02 -2.83 -18.86
C VAL A 255 -1.08 -3.06 -20.02
N THR A 256 -0.28 -2.05 -20.33
CA THR A 256 0.80 -2.12 -21.32
C THR A 256 2.15 -1.96 -20.64
N TYR A 257 3.17 -2.57 -21.24
CA TYR A 257 4.55 -2.52 -20.76
C TYR A 257 5.41 -1.82 -21.80
N ARG A 258 6.01 -0.69 -21.44
CA ARG A 258 6.91 0.08 -22.32
C ARG A 258 8.33 0.01 -21.79
N ALA A 259 9.26 -0.48 -22.61
CA ALA A 259 10.69 -0.50 -22.26
C ALA A 259 11.18 0.93 -21.93
N THR A 260 11.97 1.07 -20.87
CA THR A 260 12.52 2.35 -20.43
C THR A 260 13.93 2.19 -19.88
N ALA A 261 14.72 3.26 -19.97
CA ALA A 261 16.02 3.41 -19.33
C ALA A 261 16.08 4.66 -18.43
N GLU A 262 14.93 5.23 -18.08
CA GLU A 262 14.84 6.49 -17.31
C GLU A 262 15.21 6.31 -15.82
N LEU A 263 15.07 5.09 -15.28
CA LEU A 263 15.41 4.76 -13.90
C LEU A 263 16.87 4.26 -13.81
N ALA A 264 17.79 5.13 -13.41
CA ALA A 264 19.23 4.83 -13.34
C ALA A 264 19.58 3.64 -12.43
N SER A 265 18.78 3.42 -11.39
CA SER A 265 18.96 2.34 -10.40
C SER A 265 18.47 0.98 -10.91
N LEU A 266 17.89 0.92 -12.11
CA LEU A 266 17.43 -0.30 -12.77
C LEU A 266 18.21 -0.58 -14.05
N HIS A 267 18.20 -1.84 -14.49
CA HIS A 267 18.92 -2.27 -15.67
C HIS A 267 18.25 -1.72 -16.95
N PRO A 268 18.95 -0.98 -17.81
CA PRO A 268 18.33 -0.26 -18.94
C PRO A 268 17.69 -1.18 -19.99
N GLY A 269 18.20 -2.41 -20.15
CA GLY A 269 17.64 -3.40 -21.08
C GLY A 269 16.59 -4.34 -20.48
N ARG A 270 16.28 -4.22 -19.17
CA ARG A 270 15.40 -5.14 -18.44
C ARG A 270 14.51 -4.38 -17.47
N THR A 271 13.94 -3.28 -17.97
CA THR A 271 13.04 -2.39 -17.22
C THR A 271 11.90 -1.96 -18.11
N ALA A 272 10.68 -1.97 -17.56
CA ALA A 272 9.48 -1.52 -18.22
C ALA A 272 8.64 -0.63 -17.30
N VAL A 273 8.11 0.46 -17.86
CA VAL A 273 7.01 1.22 -17.26
C VAL A 273 5.71 0.47 -17.52
N ILE A 274 4.84 0.44 -16.54
CA ILE A 274 3.52 -0.18 -16.58
C ILE A 274 2.49 0.94 -16.66
N SER A 275 1.64 0.90 -17.68
CA SER A 275 0.62 1.93 -17.90
C SER A 275 -0.76 1.32 -18.17
N HIS A 276 -1.81 2.06 -17.82
CA HIS A 276 -3.18 1.82 -18.27
C HIS A 276 -3.61 3.02 -19.12
N GLY A 277 -3.73 2.81 -20.44
CA GLY A 277 -3.82 3.93 -21.39
C GLY A 277 -2.61 4.86 -21.25
N ASP A 278 -2.87 6.16 -21.05
CA ASP A 278 -1.82 7.18 -20.84
C ASP A 278 -1.38 7.31 -19.37
N GLN A 279 -2.08 6.65 -18.43
CA GLN A 279 -1.77 6.75 -17.00
C GLN A 279 -0.68 5.75 -16.62
N VAL A 280 0.43 6.24 -16.07
CA VAL A 280 1.50 5.40 -15.51
C VAL A 280 1.05 4.84 -14.16
N LEU A 281 1.06 3.52 -14.04
CA LEU A 281 0.72 2.80 -12.82
C LEU A 281 1.95 2.42 -12.00
N GLY A 282 3.13 2.32 -12.63
CA GLY A 282 4.35 1.92 -11.93
C GLY A 282 5.42 1.39 -12.87
N PHE A 283 6.31 0.54 -12.34
CA PHE A 283 7.38 -0.08 -13.10
C PHE A 283 7.67 -1.51 -12.66
N LEU A 284 8.34 -2.25 -13.53
CA LEU A 284 8.98 -3.54 -13.27
C LEU A 284 10.40 -3.49 -13.84
N GLY A 285 11.40 -3.93 -13.08
CA GLY A 285 12.74 -4.03 -13.62
C GLY A 285 13.71 -4.86 -12.79
N GLN A 286 14.83 -5.20 -13.40
CA GLN A 286 15.98 -5.72 -12.67
C GLN A 286 16.74 -4.57 -12.02
N VAL A 287 17.15 -4.72 -10.75
CA VAL A 287 18.05 -3.77 -10.10
C VAL A 287 19.37 -3.69 -10.88
N HIS A 288 19.86 -2.48 -11.15
CA HIS A 288 21.10 -2.28 -11.89
C HIS A 288 22.27 -2.98 -11.17
N PRO A 289 23.21 -3.67 -11.87
CA PRO A 289 24.28 -4.42 -11.21
C PRO A 289 25.16 -3.60 -10.25
N VAL A 290 25.34 -2.31 -10.55
CA VAL A 290 26.07 -1.37 -9.65
C VAL A 290 25.27 -1.10 -8.38
N THR A 291 23.97 -0.86 -8.50
CA THR A 291 23.06 -0.67 -7.36
C THR A 291 22.95 -1.95 -6.54
N ALA A 292 22.75 -3.10 -7.17
CA ALA A 292 22.70 -4.40 -6.49
C ALA A 292 23.97 -4.66 -5.68
N LYS A 293 25.15 -4.31 -6.24
CA LYS A 293 26.41 -4.38 -5.50
C LYS A 293 26.48 -3.40 -4.33
N ALA A 294 25.95 -2.19 -4.46
CA ALA A 294 25.93 -1.21 -3.37
C ALA A 294 25.05 -1.65 -2.18
N TYR A 295 23.99 -2.42 -2.46
CA TYR A 295 23.14 -3.05 -1.44
C TYR A 295 23.66 -4.41 -0.94
N ASP A 296 24.75 -4.94 -1.50
CA ASP A 296 25.25 -6.30 -1.25
C ASP A 296 24.21 -7.41 -1.51
N ILE A 297 23.40 -7.25 -2.57
CA ILE A 297 22.35 -8.19 -2.98
C ILE A 297 22.69 -8.91 -4.29
N PRO A 298 22.18 -10.14 -4.51
CA PRO A 298 22.29 -10.82 -5.79
C PRO A 298 21.38 -10.19 -6.85
N GLU A 299 21.35 -10.78 -8.05
CA GLU A 299 20.39 -10.42 -9.10
C GLU A 299 18.97 -10.44 -8.52
N THR A 300 18.33 -9.27 -8.55
CA THR A 300 17.05 -9.01 -7.89
C THR A 300 16.15 -8.26 -8.86
N TYR A 301 14.89 -8.70 -8.96
CA TYR A 301 13.85 -8.07 -9.76
C TYR A 301 12.85 -7.39 -8.85
N VAL A 302 12.49 -6.16 -9.16
CA VAL A 302 11.64 -5.31 -8.34
C VAL A 302 10.51 -4.73 -9.16
N ALA A 303 9.37 -4.52 -8.51
CA ALA A 303 8.27 -3.75 -9.08
C ALA A 303 7.70 -2.83 -8.02
N GLU A 304 7.17 -1.68 -8.46
CA GLU A 304 6.41 -0.77 -7.62
C GLU A 304 5.21 -0.25 -8.41
N LEU A 305 4.03 -0.29 -7.79
CA LEU A 305 2.74 0.10 -8.35
C LEU A 305 2.06 1.12 -7.43
N ASN A 306 1.55 2.20 -8.04
CA ASN A 306 0.70 3.17 -7.41
C ASN A 306 -0.73 2.60 -7.27
N LEU A 307 -1.08 2.14 -6.07
CA LEU A 307 -2.40 1.60 -5.77
C LEU A 307 -3.49 2.67 -5.82
N SER A 308 -3.18 3.93 -5.53
CA SER A 308 -4.15 5.03 -5.67
C SER A 308 -4.54 5.23 -7.13
N ALA A 309 -3.59 5.19 -8.06
CA ALA A 309 -3.86 5.26 -9.50
C ALA A 309 -4.62 4.02 -10.00
N ILE A 310 -4.28 2.84 -9.49
CA ILE A 310 -5.02 1.60 -9.80
C ILE A 310 -6.46 1.71 -9.31
N GLU A 311 -6.70 2.18 -8.09
CA GLU A 311 -8.05 2.35 -7.54
C GLU A 311 -8.92 3.25 -8.42
N GLU A 312 -8.36 4.35 -8.94
CA GLU A 312 -9.04 5.26 -9.86
C GLU A 312 -9.36 4.63 -11.23
N ALA A 313 -8.51 3.71 -11.69
CA ALA A 313 -8.67 3.03 -12.97
C ALA A 313 -9.64 1.83 -12.91
N LEU A 314 -9.96 1.33 -11.72
CA LEU A 314 -10.83 0.17 -11.56
C LEU A 314 -12.27 0.48 -11.98
N GLN A 315 -12.79 -0.35 -12.87
CA GLN A 315 -14.18 -0.30 -13.30
C GLN A 315 -15.06 -1.20 -12.41
N PRO A 316 -16.36 -0.91 -12.31
CA PRO A 316 -17.31 -1.82 -11.68
C PRO A 316 -17.28 -3.21 -12.34
N ALA A 317 -17.65 -4.23 -11.57
CA ALA A 317 -17.70 -5.60 -12.07
C ALA A 317 -18.50 -5.68 -13.39
N ALA A 318 -17.88 -6.28 -14.41
CA ALA A 318 -18.53 -6.48 -15.69
C ALA A 318 -19.80 -7.34 -15.53
N PRO A 319 -20.86 -7.08 -16.31
CA PRO A 319 -22.04 -7.92 -16.29
C PRO A 319 -21.69 -9.34 -16.73
N PHE A 320 -22.45 -10.31 -16.21
CA PHE A 320 -22.32 -11.70 -16.63
C PHE A 320 -22.50 -11.82 -18.15
N VAL A 321 -21.57 -12.54 -18.79
CA VAL A 321 -21.65 -12.91 -20.21
C VAL A 321 -21.85 -14.43 -20.27
N GLU A 322 -22.82 -14.88 -21.06
CA GLU A 322 -23.09 -16.32 -21.22
C GLU A 322 -21.86 -17.01 -21.84
N ILE A 323 -21.50 -18.18 -21.28
CA ILE A 323 -20.44 -19.01 -21.84
C ILE A 323 -20.91 -19.53 -23.19
N THR A 324 -20.16 -19.23 -24.25
CA THR A 324 -20.46 -19.69 -25.60
C THR A 324 -20.46 -21.22 -25.69
N LYS A 325 -21.45 -21.76 -26.39
CA LYS A 325 -21.62 -23.19 -26.64
C LYS A 325 -20.96 -23.64 -27.95
N PHE A 326 -20.46 -22.70 -28.74
CA PHE A 326 -19.85 -22.95 -30.05
C PHE A 326 -18.33 -23.15 -29.93
N PRO A 327 -17.75 -24.06 -30.73
CA PRO A 327 -16.33 -24.36 -30.66
C PRO A 327 -15.47 -23.16 -31.08
N ALA A 328 -14.31 -23.02 -30.45
CA ALA A 328 -13.27 -22.11 -30.90
C ALA A 328 -12.38 -22.80 -31.95
N VAL A 329 -11.89 -22.03 -32.91
CA VAL A 329 -10.94 -22.49 -33.94
C VAL A 329 -9.63 -21.74 -33.74
N SER A 330 -8.51 -22.46 -33.70
CA SER A 330 -7.18 -21.86 -33.60
C SER A 330 -6.40 -22.03 -34.90
N ARG A 331 -5.66 -21.00 -35.27
CA ARG A 331 -4.72 -21.01 -36.40
C ARG A 331 -3.38 -20.45 -35.94
N ASP A 332 -2.33 -21.19 -36.26
CA ASP A 332 -0.98 -20.76 -35.97
C ASP A 332 -0.40 -20.01 -37.17
N VAL A 333 0.39 -18.99 -36.90
CA VAL A 333 1.08 -18.19 -37.91
C VAL A 333 2.52 -17.94 -37.47
N ALA A 334 3.46 -18.20 -38.37
CA ALA A 334 4.87 -17.90 -38.16
C ALA A 334 5.22 -16.61 -38.91
N LEU A 335 5.79 -15.65 -38.20
CA LEU A 335 6.11 -14.33 -38.73
C LEU A 335 7.61 -14.12 -38.73
N LEU A 336 8.19 -13.90 -39.90
CA LEU A 336 9.56 -13.43 -40.03
C LEU A 336 9.56 -11.90 -39.98
N LEU A 337 10.29 -11.35 -39.00
CA LEU A 337 10.29 -9.93 -38.66
C LEU A 337 11.73 -9.44 -38.44
N LYS A 338 11.94 -8.12 -38.55
CA LYS A 338 13.19 -7.51 -38.07
C LYS A 338 13.30 -7.72 -36.55
N ALA A 339 14.53 -7.89 -36.07
CA ALA A 339 14.81 -8.15 -34.65
C ALA A 339 14.28 -7.04 -33.72
N GLU A 340 14.20 -5.82 -34.23
CA GLU A 340 13.77 -4.60 -33.54
C GLU A 340 12.25 -4.57 -33.27
N VAL A 341 11.44 -5.23 -34.12
CA VAL A 341 9.98 -5.22 -33.99
C VAL A 341 9.57 -5.93 -32.71
N THR A 342 8.91 -5.21 -31.81
CA THR A 342 8.49 -5.73 -30.51
C THR A 342 7.29 -6.66 -30.63
N HIS A 343 7.11 -7.51 -29.61
CA HIS A 343 5.91 -8.33 -29.48
C HIS A 343 4.63 -7.48 -29.49
N GLN A 344 4.66 -6.31 -28.83
CA GLN A 344 3.52 -5.43 -28.73
C GLN A 344 3.12 -4.86 -30.09
N GLU A 345 4.08 -4.41 -30.91
CA GLU A 345 3.79 -3.92 -32.27
C GLU A 345 3.11 -4.98 -33.14
N VAL A 346 3.47 -6.26 -32.97
CA VAL A 346 2.81 -7.37 -33.68
C VAL A 346 1.39 -7.58 -33.16
N VAL A 347 1.18 -7.56 -31.84
CA VAL A 347 -0.16 -7.69 -31.24
C VAL A 347 -1.06 -6.53 -31.69
N ASP A 348 -0.56 -5.30 -31.67
CA ASP A 348 -1.27 -4.10 -32.10
C ASP A 348 -1.64 -4.18 -33.59
N ALA A 349 -0.74 -4.72 -34.43
CA ALA A 349 -1.02 -4.96 -35.84
C ALA A 349 -2.11 -6.01 -36.04
N ILE A 350 -2.08 -7.13 -35.31
CA ILE A 350 -3.13 -8.16 -35.36
C ILE A 350 -4.48 -7.58 -34.93
N GLN A 351 -4.52 -6.82 -33.84
CA GLN A 351 -5.75 -6.21 -33.33
C GLN A 351 -6.30 -5.14 -34.30
N ALA A 352 -5.42 -4.37 -34.94
CA ALA A 352 -5.80 -3.34 -35.90
C ALA A 352 -6.49 -3.89 -37.16
N ALA A 353 -6.34 -5.19 -37.46
CA ALA A 353 -7.09 -5.84 -38.54
C ALA A 353 -8.62 -5.84 -38.29
N GLY A 354 -9.07 -5.54 -37.06
CA GLY A 354 -10.48 -5.32 -36.74
C GLY A 354 -11.33 -6.60 -36.80
N VAL A 355 -10.71 -7.77 -36.59
CA VAL A 355 -11.42 -9.06 -36.60
C VAL A 355 -12.18 -9.24 -35.29
N LYS A 356 -13.49 -8.95 -35.32
CA LYS A 356 -14.38 -9.05 -34.15
C LYS A 356 -14.46 -10.43 -33.49
N ARG A 357 -14.10 -11.48 -34.21
CA ARG A 357 -14.18 -12.88 -33.73
C ARG A 357 -12.86 -13.39 -33.17
N LEU A 358 -11.79 -12.59 -33.18
CA LEU A 358 -10.52 -12.93 -32.56
C LEU A 358 -10.65 -12.78 -31.04
N THR A 359 -10.53 -13.88 -30.30
CA THR A 359 -10.72 -13.90 -28.85
C THR A 359 -9.44 -14.07 -28.06
N ALA A 360 -8.38 -14.60 -28.65
CA ALA A 360 -7.07 -14.70 -28.01
C ALA A 360 -5.92 -14.64 -29.01
N ILE A 361 -4.81 -14.03 -28.58
CA ILE A 361 -3.54 -13.97 -29.28
C ILE A 361 -2.47 -14.54 -28.33
N LYS A 362 -1.79 -15.62 -28.71
CA LYS A 362 -0.77 -16.24 -27.88
C LYS A 362 0.54 -16.40 -28.64
N LEU A 363 1.59 -15.71 -28.19
CA LEU A 363 2.96 -16.00 -28.62
C LEU A 363 3.41 -17.31 -27.97
N PHE A 364 3.87 -18.28 -28.77
CA PHE A 364 4.34 -19.56 -28.24
C PHE A 364 5.76 -19.93 -28.64
N ASP A 365 6.34 -19.27 -29.64
CA ASP A 365 7.74 -19.47 -30.00
C ASP A 365 8.40 -18.18 -30.50
N VAL A 366 9.67 -17.99 -30.12
CA VAL A 366 10.53 -16.90 -30.60
C VAL A 366 11.87 -17.51 -30.94
N PHE A 367 12.19 -17.55 -32.23
CA PHE A 367 13.42 -18.12 -32.75
C PHE A 367 14.31 -17.05 -33.37
N SER A 368 15.59 -17.05 -32.98
CA SER A 368 16.64 -16.22 -33.57
C SER A 368 17.82 -17.12 -33.95
N GLY A 369 18.36 -16.97 -35.15
CA GLY A 369 19.46 -17.80 -35.61
C GLY A 369 19.94 -17.47 -37.02
N GLU A 370 21.16 -17.90 -37.34
CA GLU A 370 21.83 -17.57 -38.62
C GLU A 370 21.02 -17.96 -39.86
N LYS A 371 20.19 -19.02 -39.75
CA LYS A 371 19.32 -19.51 -40.84
C LYS A 371 18.20 -18.55 -41.24
N LEU A 372 17.90 -17.53 -40.44
CA LEU A 372 16.85 -16.53 -40.73
C LEU A 372 17.39 -15.27 -41.41
N GLY A 373 18.71 -15.13 -41.54
CA GLY A 373 19.37 -13.90 -41.97
C GLY A 373 19.73 -12.99 -40.78
N LEU A 374 20.84 -12.25 -40.91
CA LEU A 374 21.30 -11.32 -39.88
C LEU A 374 20.24 -10.23 -39.62
N GLY A 375 19.90 -10.01 -38.35
CA GLY A 375 18.93 -8.99 -37.95
C GLY A 375 17.46 -9.39 -38.07
N MET A 376 17.16 -10.66 -38.37
CA MET A 376 15.79 -11.19 -38.42
C MET A 376 15.49 -12.10 -37.23
N LYS A 377 14.21 -12.20 -36.87
CA LYS A 377 13.68 -13.16 -35.90
C LYS A 377 12.36 -13.74 -36.40
N SER A 378 12.07 -14.95 -35.97
CA SER A 378 10.78 -15.60 -36.22
C SER A 378 9.97 -15.57 -34.93
N MET A 379 8.70 -15.15 -35.02
CA MET A 379 7.75 -15.19 -33.90
C MET A 379 6.52 -15.98 -34.33
N ALA A 380 6.16 -17.00 -33.55
CA ALA A 380 5.01 -17.85 -33.85
C ALA A 380 3.85 -17.57 -32.90
N TYR A 381 2.68 -17.30 -33.47
CA TYR A 381 1.47 -16.93 -32.75
C TYR A 381 0.37 -17.94 -33.00
N SER A 382 -0.38 -18.27 -31.95
CA SER A 382 -1.65 -18.98 -32.06
C SER A 382 -2.78 -17.96 -31.91
N LEU A 383 -3.63 -17.88 -32.92
CA LEU A 383 -4.78 -16.99 -32.98
C LEU A 383 -6.05 -17.80 -32.79
N THR A 384 -6.82 -17.48 -31.75
CA THR A 384 -8.08 -18.17 -31.45
C THR A 384 -9.25 -17.32 -31.92
N PHE A 385 -10.11 -17.92 -32.73
CA PHE A 385 -11.33 -17.33 -33.22
C PHE A 385 -12.54 -18.03 -32.63
N GLN A 386 -13.55 -17.25 -32.23
CA GLN A 386 -14.79 -17.80 -31.74
C GLN A 386 -15.96 -16.87 -32.05
N ASN A 387 -17.07 -17.45 -32.46
CA ASN A 387 -18.33 -16.76 -32.63
C ASN A 387 -19.32 -17.25 -31.54
N PRO A 388 -19.89 -16.36 -30.72
CA PRO A 388 -20.88 -16.75 -29.72
C PRO A 388 -22.25 -17.13 -30.29
N GLU A 389 -22.50 -16.86 -31.58
CA GLU A 389 -23.80 -17.05 -32.23
C GLU A 389 -23.86 -18.26 -33.17
N ASP A 390 -22.72 -18.73 -33.69
CA ASP A 390 -22.66 -19.86 -34.64
C ASP A 390 -21.25 -20.50 -34.68
N SER A 391 -21.13 -21.67 -35.29
CA SER A 391 -19.85 -22.30 -35.61
C SER A 391 -19.16 -21.58 -36.77
N LEU A 392 -17.85 -21.35 -36.65
CA LEU A 392 -17.05 -20.73 -37.71
C LEU A 392 -16.76 -21.75 -38.83
N THR A 393 -16.93 -21.33 -40.10
CA THR A 393 -16.48 -22.14 -41.24
C THR A 393 -15.01 -21.89 -41.57
N ASP A 394 -14.37 -22.83 -42.27
CA ASP A 394 -12.96 -22.67 -42.68
C ASP A 394 -12.77 -21.46 -43.62
N GLU A 395 -13.75 -21.15 -44.48
CA GLU A 395 -13.70 -19.97 -45.36
C GLU A 395 -13.85 -18.65 -44.59
N GLU A 396 -14.54 -18.64 -43.46
CA GLU A 396 -14.59 -17.46 -42.58
C GLU A 396 -13.25 -17.23 -41.89
N VAL A 397 -12.67 -18.30 -41.34
CA VAL A 397 -11.37 -18.24 -40.67
C VAL A 397 -10.27 -17.84 -41.64
N ALA A 398 -10.27 -18.37 -42.87
CA ALA A 398 -9.32 -17.98 -43.91
C ALA A 398 -9.40 -16.47 -44.20
N ARG A 399 -10.62 -15.92 -44.37
CA ARG A 399 -10.81 -14.48 -44.57
C ARG A 399 -10.34 -13.62 -43.39
N TYR A 400 -10.44 -14.13 -42.16
CA TYR A 400 -9.90 -13.45 -40.98
C TYR A 400 -8.37 -13.46 -40.98
N MET A 401 -7.77 -14.60 -41.32
CA MET A 401 -6.32 -14.73 -41.44
C MET A 401 -5.76 -13.82 -42.53
N ASP A 402 -6.39 -13.77 -43.71
CA ASP A 402 -5.96 -12.90 -44.82
C ASP A 402 -5.94 -11.42 -44.41
N LYS A 403 -6.95 -10.98 -43.65
CA LYS A 403 -7.00 -9.60 -43.12
C LYS A 403 -5.89 -9.33 -42.11
N ILE A 404 -5.62 -10.28 -41.22
CA ILE A 404 -4.56 -10.16 -40.21
C ILE A 404 -3.19 -10.15 -40.89
N GLN A 405 -2.98 -11.03 -41.87
CA GLN A 405 -1.76 -11.08 -42.67
C GLN A 405 -1.52 -9.74 -43.40
N ALA A 406 -2.53 -9.21 -44.10
CA ALA A 406 -2.41 -7.93 -44.77
C ALA A 406 -2.03 -6.80 -43.79
N SER A 407 -2.60 -6.78 -42.58
CA SER A 407 -2.25 -5.78 -41.57
C SER A 407 -0.84 -5.95 -41.02
N LEU A 408 -0.38 -7.19 -40.85
CA LEU A 408 0.99 -7.51 -40.42
C LEU A 408 2.04 -7.12 -41.48
N GLU A 409 1.76 -7.38 -42.75
CA GLU A 409 2.60 -6.98 -43.87
C GLU A 409 2.68 -5.46 -43.98
N GLU A 410 1.56 -4.75 -43.86
CA GLU A 410 1.49 -3.29 -43.97
C GLU A 410 2.16 -2.57 -42.78
N LYS A 411 1.87 -2.99 -41.55
CA LYS A 411 2.26 -2.23 -40.35
C LYS A 411 3.63 -2.56 -39.81
N VAL A 412 4.01 -3.85 -39.83
CA VAL A 412 5.26 -4.32 -39.23
C VAL A 412 6.21 -4.96 -40.25
N GLY A 413 5.83 -4.99 -41.53
CA GLY A 413 6.64 -5.58 -42.59
C GLY A 413 6.90 -7.07 -42.37
N ALA A 414 5.95 -7.78 -41.76
CA ALA A 414 6.08 -9.20 -41.52
C ALA A 414 6.05 -9.99 -42.83
N GLU A 415 6.90 -11.00 -42.95
CA GLU A 415 6.74 -12.05 -43.96
C GLU A 415 6.12 -13.28 -43.29
N VAL A 416 4.91 -13.65 -43.68
CA VAL A 416 4.23 -14.84 -43.17
C VAL A 416 4.85 -16.08 -43.79
N ARG A 417 5.23 -17.06 -42.96
CA ARG A 417 5.88 -18.30 -43.37
C ARG A 417 5.03 -19.54 -43.21
#